data_AF-A0A8J6R616-F1
#
_entry.id   AF-A0A8J6R616-F1
#
_cell.length_a   1.000
_cell.length_b   1.000
_cell.length_c   1.000
_cell.angle_alpha   90.00
_cell.angle_beta   90.00
_cell.angle_gamma   90.00
#
_symmetry.space_group_name_H-M   'P 1'
#
loop_
_entity.id
_entity.type
_entity.pdbx_description
1 polymer ?
#
loop_
_entity_poly.entity_id
_entity_poly.type
_entity_poly.pdbx_seq_one_letter_code
_entity_poly.pdbx_strand_id
1 'polypeptide(L)'
;MREEYEADKTLSNQTHLDALILNIERACQAAIDLAMHTVSADHLGMPQSSAESFKLLQQAGKIDTVLASRLGGMTGFRNIAIHQYQDIDPDVIHFIMREGWLDLVSLCMALKLKIKP
;
A
#
# COMPACT_ATOMS: atom_id res chain seq x y z
N MET A 1 5.59 -10.26 7.08
CA MET A 1 6.30 -9.51 6.00
C MET A 1 7.81 -9.61 6.16
N ARG A 2 8.43 -8.97 7.16
CA ARG A 2 9.89 -9.05 7.32
C ARG A 2 10.36 -10.46 7.66
N GLU A 3 9.65 -11.16 8.54
CA GLU A 3 9.99 -12.54 8.94
C GLU A 3 10.03 -13.48 7.74
N GLU A 4 9.01 -13.44 6.87
CA GLU A 4 8.90 -14.28 5.68
C GLU A 4 9.95 -13.93 4.62
N TYR A 5 10.26 -12.65 4.47
CA TYR A 5 11.28 -12.19 3.53
C TYR A 5 12.69 -12.56 3.99
N GLU A 6 12.95 -12.50 5.30
CA GLU A 6 14.22 -12.93 5.86
C GLU A 6 14.36 -14.47 5.86
N ALA A 7 13.24 -15.19 5.96
CA ALA A 7 13.22 -16.66 5.86
C ALA A 7 13.63 -17.16 4.47
N ASP A 8 13.27 -16.43 3.39
CA ASP A 8 13.78 -16.71 2.04
C ASP A 8 13.91 -15.44 1.18
N LYS A 9 15.12 -14.90 1.13
CA LYS A 9 15.48 -13.76 0.27
C LYS A 9 15.65 -14.13 -1.20
N THR A 10 15.74 -15.41 -1.54
CA THR A 10 15.86 -15.84 -2.93
C THR A 10 14.51 -15.92 -3.63
N LEU A 11 13.41 -15.81 -2.87
CA LEU A 11 12.03 -15.91 -3.35
C LEU A 11 11.79 -17.23 -4.11
N SER A 12 12.47 -18.31 -3.70
CA SER A 12 12.42 -19.62 -4.35
C SER A 12 11.49 -20.61 -3.63
N ASN A 13 11.22 -20.38 -2.34
CA ASN A 13 10.24 -21.10 -1.57
C ASN A 13 8.85 -20.50 -1.77
N GLN A 14 8.00 -21.23 -2.49
CA GLN A 14 6.66 -20.78 -2.83
C GLN A 14 5.81 -20.40 -1.62
N THR A 15 5.94 -21.11 -0.49
CA THR A 15 5.14 -20.80 0.71
C THR A 15 5.51 -19.44 1.30
N HIS A 16 6.81 -19.11 1.35
CA HIS A 16 7.25 -17.79 1.83
C HIS A 16 6.87 -16.69 0.84
N LEU A 17 6.99 -16.96 -0.47
CA LEU A 17 6.59 -16.02 -1.52
C LEU A 17 5.08 -15.71 -1.47
N ASP A 18 4.23 -16.73 -1.39
CA ASP A 18 2.78 -16.57 -1.30
C ASP A 18 2.38 -15.76 -0.05
N ALA A 19 3.02 -16.04 1.10
CA ALA A 19 2.79 -15.29 2.33
C ALA A 19 3.23 -13.83 2.22
N LEU A 20 4.32 -13.54 1.51
CA LEU A 20 4.77 -12.17 1.24
C LEU A 20 3.77 -11.41 0.38
N ILE A 21 3.35 -12.00 -0.75
CA ILE A 21 2.41 -11.39 -1.68
C ILE A 21 1.08 -11.10 -0.99
N LEU A 22 0.55 -12.06 -0.24
CA LEU A 22 -0.67 -11.87 0.54
C LEU A 22 -0.55 -10.71 1.54
N ASN A 23 0.58 -10.59 2.22
CA ASN A 23 0.79 -9.50 3.15
C ASN A 23 0.90 -8.15 2.44
N ILE A 24 1.50 -8.10 1.25
CA ILE A 24 1.61 -6.88 0.43
C ILE A 24 0.22 -6.43 -0.01
N GLU A 25 -0.62 -7.36 -0.46
CA GLU A 25 -2.01 -7.06 -0.82
C GLU A 25 -2.80 -6.50 0.37
N ARG A 26 -2.65 -7.09 1.55
CA ARG A 26 -3.29 -6.61 2.79
C ARG A 26 -2.84 -5.21 3.16
N ALA A 27 -1.54 -4.91 3.04
CA ALA A 27 -1.01 -3.58 3.29
C ALA A 27 -1.57 -2.55 2.28
N CYS A 28 -1.67 -2.92 1.01
CA CYS A 28 -2.28 -2.07 -0.02
C CYS A 28 -3.76 -1.79 0.28
N GLN A 29 -4.52 -2.84 0.64
CA GLN A 29 -5.94 -2.69 0.98
C GLN A 29 -6.12 -1.82 2.22
N ALA A 30 -5.30 -2.01 3.26
CA ALA A 30 -5.34 -1.19 4.46
C ALA A 30 -5.05 0.30 4.19
N ALA A 31 -4.09 0.60 3.31
CA ALA A 31 -3.81 1.98 2.88
C ALA A 31 -5.01 2.60 2.15
N ILE A 32 -5.66 1.84 1.26
CA ILE A 32 -6.85 2.28 0.51
C ILE A 32 -8.03 2.54 1.46
N ASP A 33 -8.34 1.57 2.33
CA ASP A 33 -9.45 1.67 3.27
C ASP A 33 -9.28 2.87 4.20
N LEU A 34 -8.05 3.08 4.68
CA LEU A 34 -7.71 4.23 5.50
C LEU A 34 -7.92 5.55 4.75
N ALA A 35 -7.48 5.63 3.48
CA ALA A 35 -7.67 6.83 2.69
C ALA A 35 -9.15 7.10 2.41
N MET A 36 -9.92 6.09 2.01
CA MET A 36 -11.36 6.20 1.80
C MET A 36 -12.10 6.59 3.07
N HIS A 37 -11.77 5.97 4.21
CA HIS A 37 -12.36 6.31 5.49
C HIS A 37 -12.10 7.77 5.86
N THR A 38 -10.87 8.24 5.68
CA THR A 38 -10.50 9.63 5.99
C THR A 38 -11.19 10.62 5.05
N VAL A 39 -11.24 10.33 3.75
CA VAL A 39 -11.98 11.14 2.76
C VAL A 39 -13.45 11.26 3.13
N SER A 40 -14.07 10.16 3.58
CA SER A 40 -15.46 10.15 4.03
C SER A 40 -15.64 10.93 5.34
N ALA A 41 -14.82 10.66 6.35
CA ALA A 41 -14.92 11.30 7.67
C ALA A 41 -14.75 12.82 7.58
N ASP A 42 -13.86 13.29 6.72
CA ASP A 42 -13.56 14.71 6.54
C ASP A 42 -14.34 15.36 5.38
N HIS A 43 -15.28 14.63 4.77
CA HIS A 43 -16.17 15.12 3.70
C HIS A 43 -15.42 15.72 2.50
N LEU A 44 -14.33 15.08 2.07
CA LEU A 44 -13.41 15.60 1.05
C LEU A 44 -13.88 15.35 -0.40
N GLY A 45 -15.07 14.78 -0.57
CA GLY A 45 -15.65 14.43 -1.88
C GLY A 45 -15.83 12.93 -2.08
N MET A 46 -16.25 12.53 -3.27
CA MET A 46 -16.51 11.13 -3.63
C MET A 46 -15.45 10.63 -4.63
N PRO A 47 -14.49 9.79 -4.20
CA PRO A 47 -13.49 9.24 -5.10
C PRO A 47 -14.13 8.26 -6.08
N GLN A 48 -13.78 8.36 -7.37
CA GLN A 48 -14.18 7.45 -8.45
C GLN A 48 -13.24 6.24 -8.55
N SER A 49 -12.11 6.26 -7.84
CA SER A 49 -11.15 5.15 -7.77
C SER A 49 -10.35 5.18 -6.46
N SER A 50 -9.70 4.06 -6.14
CA SER A 50 -8.79 4.00 -4.98
C SER A 50 -7.64 5.00 -5.09
N ALA A 51 -7.06 5.20 -6.29
CA ALA A 51 -6.00 6.18 -6.49
C ALA A 51 -6.49 7.62 -6.24
N GLU A 52 -7.73 7.92 -6.62
CA GLU A 52 -8.33 9.24 -6.40
C GLU A 52 -8.53 9.55 -4.91
N SER A 53 -8.73 8.54 -4.05
CA SER A 53 -8.80 8.78 -2.61
C SER A 53 -7.53 9.44 -2.07
N PHE A 54 -6.34 9.01 -2.51
CA PHE A 54 -5.06 9.65 -2.14
C PHE A 54 -4.91 11.05 -2.73
N LYS A 55 -5.44 11.29 -3.94
CA LYS A 55 -5.46 12.62 -4.56
C LYS A 55 -6.33 13.59 -3.75
N LEU A 56 -7.50 13.17 -3.28
CA LEU A 56 -8.37 13.99 -2.43
C LEU A 56 -7.69 14.33 -1.09
N LEU A 57 -6.97 13.38 -0.48
CA LEU A 57 -6.17 13.64 0.72
C LEU A 57 -5.06 14.67 0.47
N GLN A 58 -4.39 14.59 -0.68
CA GLN A 58 -3.36 15.55 -1.09
C GLN A 58 -3.95 16.95 -1.30
N GLN A 59 -5.08 17.05 -2.00
CA GLN A 59 -5.79 18.31 -2.21
C GLN A 59 -6.25 18.95 -0.89
N ALA A 60 -6.63 18.13 0.09
CA ALA A 60 -6.96 18.56 1.45
C ALA A 60 -5.73 18.88 2.33
N GLY A 61 -4.50 18.77 1.79
CA GLY A 61 -3.26 19.05 2.50
C GLY A 61 -2.91 18.03 3.59
N LYS A 62 -3.52 16.83 3.57
CA LYS A 62 -3.29 15.79 4.58
C LYS A 62 -2.05 14.95 4.32
N ILE A 63 -1.69 14.78 3.05
CA ILE A 63 -0.46 14.12 2.60
C ILE A 63 0.20 14.98 1.51
N ASP A 64 1.51 14.84 1.35
CA ASP A 64 2.22 15.54 0.28
C ASP A 64 2.01 14.88 -1.10
N THR A 65 2.40 15.60 -2.14
CA THR A 65 2.25 15.16 -3.54
C THR A 65 3.05 13.91 -3.87
N VAL A 66 4.23 13.73 -3.25
CA VAL A 66 5.10 12.58 -3.51
C VAL A 66 4.47 11.32 -2.94
N LEU A 67 4.01 11.36 -1.70
CA LEU A 67 3.34 10.26 -1.03
C LEU A 67 2.03 9.89 -1.74
N ALA A 68 1.23 10.88 -2.14
CA ALA A 68 0.00 10.64 -2.89
C ALA A 68 0.25 9.95 -4.24
N SER A 69 1.29 10.37 -4.97
CA SER A 69 1.68 9.75 -6.23
C SER A 69 2.12 8.30 -6.04
N ARG A 70 2.93 8.01 -5.01
CA ARG A 70 3.42 6.66 -4.70
C ARG A 70 2.27 5.72 -4.30
N LEU A 71 1.39 6.16 -3.39
CA LEU A 71 0.21 5.40 -2.96
C LEU A 71 -0.81 5.22 -4.09
N GLY A 72 -0.95 6.21 -4.98
CA GLY A 72 -1.73 6.07 -6.22
C GLY A 72 -1.17 4.95 -7.11
N GLY A 73 0.13 4.94 -7.36
CA GLY A 73 0.81 3.89 -8.13
C GLY A 73 0.69 2.49 -7.51
N MET A 74 0.76 2.39 -6.18
CA MET A 74 0.56 1.15 -5.43
C MET A 74 -0.80 0.51 -5.73
N THR A 75 -1.87 1.29 -5.99
CA THR A 75 -3.18 0.72 -6.36
C THR A 75 -3.14 -0.06 -7.68
N GLY A 76 -2.35 0.39 -8.66
CA GLY A 76 -2.13 -0.31 -9.91
C GLY A 76 -1.27 -1.56 -9.72
N PHE A 77 -0.21 -1.44 -8.91
CA PHE A 77 0.64 -2.59 -8.55
C PHE A 77 -0.17 -3.71 -7.89
N ARG A 78 -1.05 -3.39 -6.94
CA ARG A 78 -1.91 -4.39 -6.28
C ARG A 78 -2.70 -5.23 -7.30
N ASN A 79 -3.24 -4.61 -8.34
CA ASN A 79 -4.00 -5.33 -9.37
C ASN A 79 -3.11 -6.28 -10.19
N ILE A 80 -1.88 -5.87 -10.51
CA ILE A 80 -0.90 -6.73 -11.18
C ILE A 80 -0.50 -7.87 -10.24
N ALA A 81 -0.24 -7.55 -8.98
CA ALA A 81 0.21 -8.51 -7.99
C ALA A 81 -0.84 -9.57 -7.63
N ILE A 82 -2.14 -9.27 -7.75
CA ILE A 82 -3.21 -10.25 -7.53
C ILE A 82 -3.37 -11.17 -8.75
N HIS A 83 -3.28 -10.62 -9.97
CA HIS A 83 -3.66 -11.34 -11.18
C HIS A 83 -2.50 -12.06 -11.88
N GLN A 84 -1.26 -11.59 -11.71
CA GLN A 84 -0.09 -12.05 -12.45
C GLN A 84 1.09 -12.31 -11.51
N TYR A 85 0.81 -12.80 -10.30
CA TYR A 85 1.84 -12.86 -9.27
C TYR A 85 3.01 -13.79 -9.60
N GLN A 86 2.75 -14.81 -10.42
CA GLN A 86 3.77 -15.72 -10.95
C GLN A 86 4.72 -15.05 -11.96
N ASP A 87 4.31 -13.90 -12.52
CA ASP A 87 5.07 -13.10 -13.48
C ASP A 87 5.60 -11.79 -12.85
N ILE A 88 5.43 -11.58 -11.53
CA ILE A 88 5.99 -10.42 -10.86
C ILE A 88 7.51 -10.51 -10.90
N ASP A 89 8.14 -9.45 -11.38
CA ASP A 89 9.58 -9.26 -11.30
C ASP A 89 10.04 -9.31 -9.82
N PRO A 90 10.92 -10.26 -9.44
CA PRO A 90 11.47 -10.38 -8.09
C PRO A 90 12.05 -9.07 -7.54
N ASP A 91 12.61 -8.21 -8.40
CA ASP A 91 13.15 -6.91 -7.99
C ASP A 91 12.08 -5.98 -7.41
N VAL A 92 10.83 -6.13 -7.85
CA VAL A 92 9.69 -5.37 -7.30
C VAL A 92 9.39 -5.83 -5.88
N ILE A 93 9.44 -7.13 -5.60
CA ILE A 93 9.25 -7.67 -4.25
C ILE A 93 10.37 -7.20 -3.33
N HIS A 94 11.62 -7.25 -3.81
CA HIS A 94 12.77 -6.71 -3.08
C HIS A 94 12.60 -5.22 -2.75
N PHE A 95 12.17 -4.42 -3.72
CA PHE A 95 11.91 -3.00 -3.51
C PHE A 95 10.81 -2.76 -2.47
N ILE A 96 9.68 -3.47 -2.57
CA ILE A 96 8.56 -3.32 -1.62
C ILE A 96 9.00 -3.67 -0.21
N MET A 97 9.80 -4.73 -0.05
CA MET A 97 10.29 -5.18 1.24
C MET A 97 11.35 -4.25 1.85
N ARG A 98 12.10 -3.52 1.03
CA ARG A 98 13.06 -2.53 1.50
C ARG A 98 12.41 -1.19 1.80
N GLU A 99 11.60 -0.68 0.88
CA GLU A 99 11.13 0.71 0.90
C GLU A 99 9.62 0.87 0.76
N GLY A 100 8.95 0.06 -0.07
CA GLY A 100 7.53 0.28 -0.40
C GLY A 100 6.59 0.27 0.81
N TRP A 101 6.86 -0.57 1.82
CA TRP A 101 6.05 -0.62 3.05
C TRP A 101 6.13 0.67 3.89
N LEU A 102 7.15 1.52 3.70
CA LEU A 102 7.29 2.79 4.41
C LEU A 102 6.23 3.82 3.99
N ASP A 103 5.65 3.67 2.80
CA ASP A 103 4.60 4.58 2.33
C ASP A 103 3.31 4.44 3.16
N LEU A 104 2.97 3.20 3.58
CA LEU A 104 1.86 2.95 4.51
C LEU A 104 2.14 3.57 5.89
N VAL A 105 3.37 3.47 6.38
CA VAL A 105 3.77 4.10 7.65
C VAL A 105 3.66 5.63 7.56
N SER A 106 4.15 6.20 6.47
CA SER A 106 4.09 7.64 6.20
C SER A 106 2.65 8.15 6.12
N LEU A 107 1.76 7.38 5.49
CA LEU A 107 0.32 7.68 5.48
C LEU A 107 -0.27 7.70 6.89
N CYS A 108 -0.02 6.67 7.70
CA CYS A 108 -0.52 6.60 9.07
C CYS A 108 -0.02 7.77 9.93
N MET A 109 1.24 8.16 9.79
CA MET A 109 1.83 9.31 10.48
C MET A 109 1.18 10.64 10.03
N ALA A 110 1.05 10.83 8.72
CA ALA A 110 0.46 12.04 8.15
C ALA A 110 -1.00 12.24 8.58
N LEU A 111 -1.76 11.15 8.69
CA LEU A 111 -3.14 11.15 9.15
C LEU A 111 -3.29 11.21 10.68
N LYS A 112 -2.17 11.23 11.43
CA LYS A 112 -2.14 11.34 12.90
C LYS A 112 -3.07 10.32 13.58
N LEU A 113 -3.13 9.11 13.06
CA LEU A 113 -4.09 8.12 13.50
C LEU A 113 -3.95 7.81 14.99
N LYS A 114 -5.08 7.91 15.69
CA LYS A 114 -5.28 7.32 17.01
C LYS A 114 -6.37 6.28 16.86
N ILE A 115 -5.98 5.00 16.80
CA ILE A 115 -6.94 3.91 16.80
C ILE A 115 -7.50 3.83 18.21
N LYS A 116 -8.76 4.27 18.39
CA LYS A 116 -9.51 4.03 19.62
C LYS A 116 -10.30 2.73 19.44
N PRO A 117 -10.20 1.79 20.40
CA PRO A 117 -10.93 0.53 20.36
C PRO A 117 -12.44 0.73 20.52
#